data_AF-A0A7K3Z0H9-F1
#
_entry.id   AF-A0A7K3Z0H9-F1
#
_cell.length_a   1.000
_cell.length_b   1.000
_cell.length_c   1.000
_cell.angle_alpha   90.00
_cell.angle_beta   90.00
_cell.angle_gamma   90.00
#
_symmetry.space_group_name_H-M   'P 1'
#
loop_
_entity.id
_entity.type
_entity.pdbx_description
1 polymer ?
#
loop_
_entity_poly.entity_id
_entity_poly.type
_entity_poly.pdbx_seq_one_letter_code
_entity_poly.pdbx_strand_id
1 'polypeptide(L)'
;GHYGLARLGDDGAILGYGVRRKCHAGYKIGPLFAQDRACAELILDGLIAGIPGESFYLDIPRPNAAAVALVEDRKMVPVFFTARLYSTKEPVPLPIDEIFGVTTFELG
;
A
#
# COMPACT_ATOMS: atom_id res chain seq x y z
N GLY A 1 4.01 -15.04 9.76
CA GLY A 1 2.55 -14.87 9.82
C GLY A 1 2.15 -13.58 9.13
N HIS A 2 0.85 -13.41 8.87
CA HIS A 2 0.27 -12.15 8.40
C HIS A 2 -0.09 -11.27 9.60
N TYR A 3 0.04 -9.95 9.45
CA TYR A 3 -0.39 -8.98 10.45
C TYR A 3 -1.08 -7.82 9.74
N GLY A 4 -2.32 -7.54 10.13
CA GLY A 4 -3.16 -6.52 9.50
C GLY A 4 -3.56 -5.44 10.50
N LEU A 5 -3.74 -4.22 9.99
CA LEU A 5 -4.26 -3.07 10.72
C LEU A 5 -5.39 -2.44 9.91
N ALA A 6 -6.38 -1.91 10.62
CA ALA A 6 -7.41 -1.06 10.06
C ALA A 6 -7.48 0.24 10.87
N ARG A 7 -7.70 1.37 10.19
CA ARG A 7 -8.00 2.65 10.81
C ARG A 7 -9.51 2.82 10.82
N LEU A 8 -10.07 3.03 12.00
CA LEU A 8 -11.48 3.34 12.18
C LEU A 8 -11.69 4.84 12.34
N GLY A 9 -12.81 5.34 11.82
CA GLY A 9 -13.34 6.67 12.09
C GLY A 9 -14.12 6.69 13.39
N ASP A 10 -14.54 7.88 13.82
CA ASP A 10 -15.28 8.08 15.07
C ASP A 10 -16.65 7.39 15.05
N ASP A 11 -17.22 7.18 13.86
CA ASP A 11 -18.46 6.44 13.61
C ASP A 11 -18.25 4.92 13.46
N GLY A 12 -17.00 4.44 13.59
CA GLY A 12 -16.63 3.05 13.38
C GLY A 12 -16.44 2.65 11.92
N ALA A 13 -16.55 3.57 10.96
CA ALA A 13 -16.28 3.28 9.55
C ALA A 13 -14.79 2.95 9.33
N ILE A 14 -14.49 2.05 8.39
CA ILE A 14 -13.11 1.75 8.01
C ILE A 14 -12.61 2.84 7.07
N LEU A 15 -11.67 3.66 7.54
CA LEU A 15 -11.02 4.72 6.77
C LEU A 15 -9.84 4.20 5.93
N GLY A 16 -9.36 3.00 6.26
CA GLY A 16 -8.28 2.34 5.55
C GLY A 16 -7.84 1.07 6.25
N TYR A 17 -7.12 0.22 5.54
CA TYR A 17 -6.47 -0.97 6.09
C TYR A 17 -5.23 -1.34 5.30
N GLY A 18 -4.37 -2.14 5.95
CA GLY A 18 -3.22 -2.72 5.28
C GLY A 18 -2.72 -3.97 5.98
N VAL A 19 -1.93 -4.75 5.24
CA VAL A 19 -1.40 -6.02 5.71
C VAL A 19 0.11 -6.09 5.46
N ARG A 20 0.88 -6.52 6.46
CA ARG A 20 2.26 -6.97 6.28
C ARG A 20 2.34 -8.49 6.31
N ARG A 21 3.24 -9.03 5.47
CA ARG A 21 3.57 -10.46 5.45
C ARG A 21 5.07 -10.68 5.35
N LYS A 22 5.58 -11.68 6.07
CA LYS A 22 6.99 -12.09 5.97
C LYS A 22 7.27 -12.68 4.59
N CYS A 23 8.40 -12.31 3.99
CA CYS A 23 8.90 -12.87 2.74
C CYS A 23 10.25 -13.57 2.97
N HIS A 24 10.81 -14.17 1.91
CA HIS A 24 12.16 -14.77 1.98
C HIS A 24 13.21 -13.74 2.46
N ALA A 25 13.12 -12.52 1.95
CA ALA A 25 13.89 -11.37 2.44
C ALA A 25 12.91 -10.25 2.83
N GLY A 26 12.98 -9.78 4.07
CA GLY A 26 12.16 -8.68 4.57
C GLY A 26 10.66 -8.98 4.59
N TYR A 27 9.86 -7.93 4.37
CA TYR A 27 8.40 -7.97 4.44
C TYR A 27 7.74 -7.30 3.24
N LYS A 28 6.60 -7.84 2.81
CA LYS A 28 5.73 -7.16 1.83
C LYS A 28 4.57 -6.49 2.55
N ILE A 29 4.29 -5.26 2.18
CA ILE A 29 3.09 -4.53 2.58
C ILE A 29 2.15 -4.53 1.37
N GLY A 30 0.94 -5.04 1.56
CA GLY A 30 -0.01 -5.21 0.47
C GLY A 30 -1.23 -6.05 0.90
N PRO A 31 -2.46 -5.54 0.73
CA PRO A 31 -2.76 -4.20 0.22
C PRO A 31 -2.43 -3.11 1.26
N LEU A 32 -2.40 -1.86 0.81
CA LEU A 32 -2.51 -0.66 1.64
C LEU A 32 -3.55 0.26 0.98
N PHE A 33 -4.78 0.20 1.48
CA PHE A 33 -5.88 1.02 0.99
C PHE A 33 -6.29 2.02 2.06
N ALA A 34 -6.53 3.26 1.67
CA ALA A 34 -6.90 4.32 2.59
C ALA A 34 -7.61 5.44 1.85
N GLN A 35 -8.59 6.08 2.50
CA GLN A 35 -9.33 7.21 1.93
C GLN A 35 -8.44 8.42 1.59
N ASP A 36 -7.29 8.55 2.26
CA ASP A 36 -6.36 9.65 2.11
C ASP A 36 -4.94 9.26 2.54
N ARG A 37 -3.98 10.15 2.24
CA ARG A 37 -2.55 9.96 2.56
C ARG A 37 -2.28 9.85 4.06
N ALA A 38 -2.94 10.67 4.88
CA ALA A 38 -2.68 10.68 6.32
C ALA A 38 -3.09 9.35 6.97
N CYS A 39 -4.21 8.78 6.53
CA CYS A 39 -4.67 7.47 6.93
C CYS A 39 -3.69 6.37 6.47
N ALA A 40 -3.22 6.42 5.21
CA ALA A 40 -2.22 5.48 4.70
C ALA A 40 -0.91 5.50 5.49
N GLU A 41 -0.42 6.68 5.86
CA GLU A 41 0.81 6.85 6.66
C GLU A 41 0.67 6.23 8.05
N LEU A 42 -0.44 6.49 8.75
CA LEU A 42 -0.69 5.91 10.07
C LEU A 42 -0.74 4.38 10.04
N ILE A 43 -1.40 3.81 9.03
CA ILE A 43 -1.46 2.35 8.85
C ILE A 43 -0.06 1.81 8.54
N LEU A 44 0.67 2.44 7.62
CA LEU A 44 2.03 2.04 7.26
C LEU A 44 2.96 2.07 8.47
N ASP A 45 2.93 3.11 9.29
CA ASP A 45 3.73 3.24 10.50
C ASP A 45 3.45 2.10 11.49
N GLY A 46 2.17 1.80 11.72
CA GLY A 46 1.79 0.66 12.57
C GLY A 46 2.26 -0.69 12.01
N LEU A 47 2.21 -0.86 10.68
CA LEU A 47 2.72 -2.07 10.02
C LEU A 47 4.25 -2.17 10.07
N ILE A 48 5.01 -1.09 10.01
CA ILE A 48 6.49 -1.19 10.05
C ILE A 48 7.04 -1.24 11.49
N ALA A 49 6.29 -0.76 12.48
CA ALA A 49 6.71 -0.77 13.88
C ALA A 49 7.05 -2.18 14.42
N GLY A 50 6.50 -3.24 13.84
CA GLY A 50 6.76 -4.62 14.26
C GLY A 50 7.82 -5.37 13.45
N ILE A 51 8.62 -4.67 12.62
CA ILE A 51 9.71 -5.27 11.83
C ILE A 51 11.03 -4.47 11.92
N PRO A 52 11.46 -4.05 13.13
CA PRO A 52 12.63 -3.18 13.29
C PRO A 52 13.90 -3.82 12.70
N GLY A 53 14.63 -3.04 11.91
CA GLY A 53 15.90 -3.47 11.30
C GLY A 53 15.76 -4.33 10.05
N GLU A 54 14.54 -4.63 9.60
CA GLU A 54 14.31 -5.40 8.37
C GLU A 54 13.77 -4.52 7.23
N SER A 55 14.13 -4.88 5.99
CA SER A 55 13.59 -4.22 4.80
C SER A 55 12.10 -4.54 4.63
N PHE A 56 11.35 -3.57 4.10
CA PHE A 56 10.00 -3.80 3.63
C PHE A 56 9.82 -3.25 2.21
N TYR A 57 8.82 -3.80 1.52
CA TYR A 57 8.50 -3.48 0.14
C TYR A 57 7.03 -3.06 0.03
N LEU A 58 6.78 -2.03 -0.77
CA LEU A 58 5.46 -1.49 -1.05
C LEU A 58 5.38 -1.22 -2.55
N ASP A 59 4.36 -1.76 -3.22
CA ASP A 59 4.13 -1.54 -4.65
C ASP A 59 3.02 -0.49 -4.81
N ILE A 60 3.37 0.70 -5.28
CA ILE A 60 2.41 1.80 -5.44
C ILE A 60 1.94 1.91 -6.90
N PRO A 61 0.66 2.29 -7.14
CA PRO A 61 0.25 2.74 -8.46
C PRO A 61 0.80 4.15 -8.72
N ARG A 62 1.70 4.31 -9.69
CA ARG A 62 2.27 5.63 -10.07
C ARG A 62 1.23 6.73 -10.33
N PRO A 63 0.03 6.46 -10.91
CA PRO A 63 -0.97 7.50 -11.10
C PRO A 63 -1.52 8.10 -9.79
N ASN A 64 -1.39 7.40 -8.65
CA ASN A 64 -1.70 7.98 -7.34
C ASN A 64 -0.53 8.86 -6.89
N ALA A 65 -0.63 10.16 -7.13
CA ALA A 65 0.40 11.14 -6.77
C ALA A 65 0.66 11.19 -5.25
N ALA A 66 -0.36 10.94 -4.42
CA ALA A 66 -0.20 10.90 -2.97
C ALA A 66 0.62 9.69 -2.50
N ALA A 67 0.45 8.53 -3.15
CA ALA A 67 1.26 7.35 -2.89
C ALA A 67 2.71 7.54 -3.33
N VAL A 68 2.95 8.23 -4.46
CA VAL A 68 4.31 8.61 -4.90
C VAL A 68 4.98 9.52 -3.87
N ALA A 69 4.30 10.59 -3.45
CA ALA A 69 4.85 11.50 -2.46
C ALA A 69 5.13 10.81 -1.12
N LEU A 70 4.28 9.88 -0.69
CA LEU A 70 4.48 9.09 0.53
C LEU A 70 5.78 8.29 0.51
N VAL A 71 6.09 7.59 -0.59
CA VAL A 71 7.31 6.77 -0.67
C VAL A 71 8.56 7.62 -0.83
N GLU A 72 8.44 8.78 -1.51
CA GLU A 72 9.53 9.77 -1.65
C GLU A 72 9.89 10.42 -0.32
N ASP A 73 8.89 10.89 0.45
CA ASP A 73 9.11 11.50 1.77
C ASP A 73 9.71 10.51 2.78
N ARG A 74 9.39 9.22 2.61
CA ARG A 74 9.99 8.11 3.37
C ARG A 74 11.36 7.67 2.84
N LYS A 75 11.87 8.31 1.78
CA LYS A 75 13.16 8.02 1.13
C LYS A 75 13.28 6.55 0.72
N MET A 76 12.16 5.94 0.32
CA MET A 76 12.17 4.58 -0.21
C MET A 76 12.90 4.56 -1.55
N VAL A 77 13.62 3.47 -1.81
CA VAL A 77 14.37 3.30 -3.06
C VAL A 77 13.56 2.44 -4.02
N PRO A 78 13.36 2.87 -5.28
CA PRO A 78 12.70 2.04 -6.28
C PRO A 78 13.58 0.83 -6.62
N VAL A 79 13.00 -0.36 -6.57
CA VAL A 79 13.73 -1.62 -6.85
C VAL A 79 13.25 -2.31 -8.13
N PHE A 80 12.03 -2.00 -8.59
CA PHE A 80 11.42 -2.60 -9.78
C PHE A 80 10.24 -1.74 -10.25
N PHE A 81 9.88 -1.86 -11.53
CA PHE A 81 8.69 -1.24 -12.10
C PHE A 81 7.99 -2.22 -13.04
N THR A 82 6.65 -2.16 -13.03
CA THR A 82 5.80 -2.85 -13.99
C THR A 82 4.65 -1.95 -14.41
N ALA A 83 4.01 -2.27 -15.52
CA ALA A 83 2.81 -1.60 -16.01
C ALA A 83 1.60 -2.53 -15.87
N ARG A 84 0.47 -1.98 -15.39
CA ARG A 84 -0.82 -2.66 -15.49
C ARG A 84 -1.38 -2.46 -16.90
N LEU A 85 -1.70 -3.56 -17.57
CA LEU A 85 -2.26 -3.58 -18.92
C LEU A 85 -3.70 -4.11 -18.88
N TYR A 86 -4.57 -3.50 -19.67
CA TYR A 86 -5.96 -3.95 -19.85
C TYR A 86 -6.17 -4.34 -21.31
N SER A 87 -6.84 -5.48 -21.54
CA SER A 87 -7.16 -5.97 -22.89
C SER A 87 -8.38 -5.28 -23.50
N THR A 88 -9.17 -4.56 -22.67
CA THR A 88 -10.34 -3.79 -23.08
C THR A 88 -10.03 -2.30 -23.12
N LYS A 89 -10.70 -1.55 -23.99
CA LYS A 89 -10.55 -0.09 -24.10
C LYS A 89 -11.05 0.66 -22.87
N GLU A 90 -12.05 0.10 -22.19
CA GLU A 90 -12.71 0.69 -21.03
C GLU A 90 -12.61 -0.29 -19.85
N PRO A 91 -11.50 -0.24 -19.08
CA PRO A 91 -11.40 -1.04 -17.87
C PRO A 91 -12.34 -0.49 -16.79
N VAL A 92 -12.71 -1.35 -15.85
CA VAL A 92 -13.49 -0.94 -14.67
C VAL A 92 -12.71 0.16 -13.93
N PRO A 93 -13.35 1.32 -13.63
CA PRO A 93 -12.69 2.38 -12.90
C PRO A 93 -12.34 1.91 -11.49
N LEU A 94 -11.09 2.11 -11.10
CA LEU A 94 -10.61 1.83 -9.74
C LEU A 94 -10.49 3.15 -8.97
N PRO A 95 -10.71 3.14 -7.64
CA PRO A 95 -10.42 4.29 -6.79
C PRO A 95 -8.90 4.43 -6.60
N ILE A 96 -8.19 4.81 -7.66
CA ILE A 96 -6.72 4.83 -7.69
C ILE A 96 -6.14 5.70 -6.58
N ASP A 97 -6.80 6.82 -6.26
CA ASP A 97 -6.38 7.75 -5.22
C ASP A 97 -6.43 7.14 -3.82
N GLU A 98 -7.19 6.05 -3.62
CA GLU A 98 -7.29 5.31 -2.37
C GLU A 98 -6.35 4.10 -2.29
N ILE A 99 -5.63 3.80 -3.38
CA ILE A 99 -4.71 2.67 -3.47
C ILE A 99 -3.28 3.16 -3.25
N PHE A 100 -2.79 3.02 -2.01
CA PHE A 100 -1.41 3.34 -1.62
C PHE A 100 -0.47 2.14 -1.70
N GLY A 101 -1.02 0.93 -1.84
CA GLY A 101 -0.28 -0.31 -2.08
C GLY A 101 -1.19 -1.36 -2.70
N VAL A 102 -0.80 -1.91 -3.85
CA VAL A 102 -1.57 -2.99 -4.49
C VAL A 102 -1.53 -4.27 -3.63
N THR A 103 -2.52 -5.16 -3.81
CA THR A 103 -2.58 -6.41 -3.04
C THR A 103 -1.36 -7.29 -3.34
N THR A 104 -1.19 -7.61 -4.62
CA THR A 104 -0.03 -8.30 -5.22
C THR A 104 0.01 -7.97 -6.73
N PHE A 105 1.09 -8.36 -7.43
CA PHE A 105 1.11 -8.22 -8.90
C PHE A 105 0.22 -9.23 -9.62
N GLU A 106 0.00 -10.39 -9.03
CA GLU A 106 -0.81 -11.49 -9.60
C GLU A 106 -2.32 -11.25 -9.48
N LEU A 107 -2.74 -10.64 -8.38
CA LEU A 107 -4.16 -10.45 -8.05
C LEU A 107 -4.61 -9.00 -8.21
N GLY A 108 -3.67 -8.08 -8.07
CA GLY A 108 -3.87 -6.67 -8.34
C GLY A 108 -4.27 -5.80 -7.17
#